data_AF-A0A2E4FEM3-F1
#
_entry.id   AF-A0A2E4FEM3-F1
#
_cell.length_a   1.000
_cell.length_b   1.000
_cell.length_c   1.000
_cell.angle_alpha   90.00
_cell.angle_beta   90.00
_cell.angle_gamma   90.00
#
_symmetry.space_group_name_H-M   'P 1'
#
loop_
_entity.id
_entity.type
_entity.pdbx_description
1 polymer ?
#
loop_
_entity_poly.entity_id
_entity_poly.type
_entity_poly.pdbx_seq_one_letter_code
_entity_poly.pdbx_strand_id
1 'polypeptide(L)'
;MNYPVARILCVTTLFVLSACSTTTTTEGAEPVDFDGLGGGTDTIGAPTDDTASGDTTTDTASTDGASAGACTEEGAECEPGEVCNEETGACEPGDCTEEGVECAPDEVCNPETGACEPPGGCGGTGVECAPNEQCNPVTGACEPIPQCGGVDEDCDPSSPEPLPYVCIEYEAGKGICREHCVGPTFDEAINGTYIDPCADDYDCAAPPGEASYCVPSGCESFFANDCGPDATCLPTWINDVNACVPDGLSEYGDLCDVHTDCDHDLLCVDGVCADADCAPFSAAPACGGEQQCISAKVGAEELDMGWCADACDVFYTDCPEDSWCIPELDKPSPGSINGYCIPDLGDAPEGTECENAPNICDEGLLCVKSSSEPAVCERVCDPDAKPPITQGACGDEQSCIPLLIATDAGQLDEVLDFGSCAEGCTPWTPQALSGCEGTWCLPAMFNPSDGQCLGDIGQSQKGEPCDDTSLETSCASGQLCIGADLGAPLSGTCRVLCQVDAAPGSPGAASAKSQKTNTSKAENAALGGREKK
;
A
#
# COMPACT_ATOMS: atom_id res chain seq x y z
N MET A 1 3.23 19.79 -8.64
CA MET A 1 2.11 19.39 -7.76
C MET A 1 2.76 18.73 -6.56
N ASN A 2 2.37 19.15 -5.35
CA ASN A 2 2.92 18.59 -4.11
C ASN A 2 2.13 17.33 -3.79
N TYR A 3 2.80 16.18 -3.74
CA TYR A 3 2.23 14.87 -3.50
C TYR A 3 2.09 14.61 -1.99
N PRO A 4 1.00 13.97 -1.51
CA PRO A 4 1.02 13.26 -0.24
C PRO A 4 1.83 11.95 -0.39
N VAL A 5 2.56 11.60 0.65
CA VAL A 5 3.50 10.48 0.73
C VAL A 5 2.73 9.26 1.26
N ALA A 6 2.76 8.14 0.53
CA ALA A 6 2.40 6.83 1.06
C ALA A 6 3.26 6.53 2.30
N ARG A 7 2.65 6.11 3.40
CA ARG A 7 3.39 5.74 4.63
C ARG A 7 4.10 4.41 4.38
N ILE A 8 5.39 4.53 4.11
CA ILE A 8 6.32 3.45 3.80
C ILE A 8 7.33 3.35 4.95
N LEU A 9 7.64 2.12 5.36
CA LEU A 9 8.57 1.76 6.42
C LEU A 9 9.92 2.51 6.28
N CYS A 10 10.20 3.46 7.18
CA CYS A 10 11.53 4.03 7.36
C CYS A 10 12.19 3.38 8.58
N VAL A 11 12.82 2.20 8.39
CA VAL A 11 13.63 1.57 9.43
C VAL A 11 14.92 2.38 9.61
N THR A 12 14.84 3.39 10.47
CA THR A 12 15.89 4.39 10.60
C THR A 12 16.90 3.92 11.65
N THR A 13 18.11 3.56 11.23
CA THR A 13 19.26 3.49 12.14
C THR A 13 19.48 4.90 12.72
N LEU A 14 19.46 5.03 14.04
CA LEU A 14 19.28 6.32 14.71
C LEU A 14 20.43 7.31 14.43
N PHE A 15 20.10 8.40 13.73
CA PHE A 15 20.56 9.75 14.03
C PHE A 15 19.36 10.71 13.99
N VAL A 16 19.08 11.37 15.12
CA VAL A 16 17.99 12.34 15.23
C VAL A 16 18.43 13.66 14.57
N LEU A 17 17.97 13.93 13.35
CA LEU A 17 18.12 15.22 12.69
C LEU A 17 16.73 15.82 12.39
N SER A 18 16.49 17.00 12.97
CA SER A 18 15.28 17.80 12.73
C SER A 18 15.35 18.45 11.35
N ALA A 19 14.44 18.10 10.43
CA ALA A 19 14.38 18.69 9.10
C ALA A 19 13.73 20.10 9.14
N CYS A 20 14.51 21.12 8.77
CA CYS A 20 14.00 22.47 8.47
C CYS A 20 13.50 22.55 7.03
N SER A 21 12.26 23.03 6.86
CA SER A 21 11.65 23.35 5.56
C SER A 21 12.44 24.44 4.84
N THR A 22 12.98 24.13 3.65
CA THR A 22 13.50 25.14 2.72
C THR A 22 12.49 25.38 1.60
N THR A 23 11.85 26.54 1.63
CA THR A 23 11.10 27.11 0.50
C THR A 23 12.05 27.38 -0.67
N THR A 24 11.91 26.65 -1.77
CA THR A 24 12.54 26.96 -3.05
C THR A 24 11.61 27.82 -3.90
N THR A 25 12.08 29.02 -4.24
CA THR A 25 11.52 29.91 -5.25
C THR A 25 11.78 29.37 -6.65
N THR A 26 10.73 29.16 -7.44
CA THR A 26 10.79 28.83 -8.87
C THR A 26 11.19 30.07 -9.69
N GLU A 27 12.36 30.03 -10.34
CA GLU A 27 12.67 30.86 -11.52
C GLU A 27 12.48 30.03 -12.79
N GLY A 28 11.80 30.64 -13.78
CA GLY A 28 11.32 29.98 -14.99
C GLY A 28 12.42 29.66 -16.00
N ALA A 29 12.24 28.53 -16.69
CA ALA A 29 12.99 28.17 -17.88
C ALA A 29 12.09 28.27 -19.12
N GLU A 30 12.63 28.91 -20.17
CA GLU A 30 12.03 29.08 -21.50
C GLU A 30 12.03 27.76 -22.31
N PRO A 31 11.12 27.59 -23.29
CA PRO A 31 11.05 26.37 -24.08
C PRO A 31 12.14 26.33 -25.16
N VAL A 32 12.73 25.15 -25.33
CA VAL A 32 13.71 24.84 -26.38
C VAL A 32 12.98 24.15 -27.53
N ASP A 33 13.03 24.76 -28.73
CA ASP A 33 12.60 24.17 -30.00
C ASP A 33 13.42 22.93 -30.36
N PHE A 34 12.74 21.84 -30.71
CA PHE A 34 13.33 20.69 -31.41
C PHE A 34 12.68 20.53 -32.79
N ASP A 35 13.36 21.07 -33.80
CA ASP A 35 13.11 20.76 -35.20
C ASP A 35 13.84 19.46 -35.60
N GLY A 36 13.05 18.50 -36.08
CA GLY A 36 13.39 17.70 -37.26
C GLY A 36 14.27 16.46 -37.08
N LEU A 37 13.73 15.30 -37.52
CA LEU A 37 14.27 14.32 -38.48
C LEU A 37 13.32 13.09 -38.45
N GLY A 38 12.50 12.87 -39.49
CA GLY A 38 12.77 11.91 -40.57
C GLY A 38 12.60 10.46 -40.07
N GLY A 39 11.52 9.73 -40.34
CA GLY A 39 11.01 9.35 -41.66
C GLY A 39 11.32 7.86 -41.90
N GLY A 40 10.30 6.99 -41.80
CA GLY A 40 10.42 5.55 -42.08
C GLY A 40 9.19 4.76 -41.67
N THR A 41 8.17 4.73 -42.52
CA THR A 41 7.03 3.80 -42.40
C THR A 41 7.34 2.55 -43.24
N ASP A 42 7.65 1.44 -42.58
CA ASP A 42 7.69 0.13 -43.23
C ASP A 42 6.32 -0.55 -43.11
N THR A 43 5.71 -0.80 -44.27
CA THR A 43 4.48 -1.56 -44.46
C THR A 43 4.69 -3.04 -44.17
N ILE A 44 4.00 -3.58 -43.17
CA ILE A 44 3.88 -5.02 -42.96
C ILE A 44 2.77 -5.56 -43.87
N GLY A 45 3.17 -6.44 -44.78
CA GLY A 45 2.30 -7.14 -45.71
C GLY A 45 1.55 -8.29 -45.04
N ALA A 46 0.26 -8.39 -45.37
CA ALA A 46 -0.56 -9.56 -45.11
C ALA A 46 -0.11 -10.76 -45.96
N PRO A 47 -0.10 -11.99 -45.41
CA PRO A 47 -0.03 -13.19 -46.23
C PRO A 47 -1.43 -13.65 -46.65
N THR A 48 -1.50 -14.13 -47.89
CA THR A 48 -2.63 -14.76 -48.57
C THR A 48 -2.48 -16.29 -48.50
N ASP A 49 -3.64 -16.97 -48.44
CA ASP A 49 -4.00 -18.34 -48.88
C ASP A 49 -3.02 -19.52 -48.67
N ASP A 50 -3.48 -20.64 -48.08
CA ASP A 50 -4.22 -21.68 -48.83
C ASP A 50 -4.53 -22.98 -48.02
N THR A 51 -5.78 -23.46 -48.17
CA THR A 51 -6.31 -24.85 -48.23
C THR A 51 -6.09 -25.95 -47.14
N ALA A 52 -7.21 -26.44 -46.56
CA ALA A 52 -7.72 -27.85 -46.57
C ALA A 52 -8.90 -28.01 -45.55
N SER A 53 -10.17 -28.23 -45.95
CA SER A 53 -10.86 -29.46 -46.41
C SER A 53 -11.36 -30.42 -45.30
N GLY A 54 -12.69 -30.56 -45.20
CA GLY A 54 -13.46 -31.59 -44.45
C GLY A 54 -14.77 -31.00 -43.88
N ASP A 55 -15.91 -30.98 -44.59
CA ASP A 55 -16.96 -32.04 -44.70
C ASP A 55 -17.55 -32.40 -43.32
N THR A 56 -18.83 -32.26 -42.94
CA THR A 56 -20.13 -32.43 -43.63
C THR A 56 -21.25 -31.86 -42.73
N THR A 57 -22.32 -31.32 -43.33
CA THR A 57 -23.77 -31.44 -43.03
C THR A 57 -24.50 -30.10 -43.24
N THR A 58 -24.94 -29.90 -44.48
CA THR A 58 -25.81 -28.81 -44.90
C THR A 58 -27.27 -29.23 -44.70
N ASP A 59 -27.98 -28.55 -43.82
CA ASP A 59 -29.44 -28.51 -43.86
C ASP A 59 -29.90 -27.62 -45.01
N THR A 60 -30.92 -28.09 -45.71
CA THR A 60 -31.37 -27.57 -47.00
C THR A 60 -32.31 -26.40 -46.76
N ALA A 61 -31.81 -25.16 -46.81
CA ALA A 61 -32.65 -23.97 -46.91
C ALA A 61 -33.04 -23.77 -48.39
N SER A 62 -34.35 -23.92 -48.63
CA SER A 62 -35.01 -23.70 -49.91
C SER A 62 -34.91 -22.21 -50.29
N THR A 63 -34.25 -21.91 -51.40
CA THR A 63 -34.43 -20.63 -52.09
C THR A 63 -35.68 -20.72 -52.94
N ASP A 64 -36.83 -20.32 -52.40
CA ASP A 64 -37.98 -19.92 -53.19
C ASP A 64 -38.08 -18.40 -53.10
N GLY A 65 -37.86 -17.74 -54.24
CA GLY A 65 -38.18 -16.33 -54.40
C GLY A 65 -39.68 -16.14 -54.27
N ALA A 66 -40.12 -15.59 -53.14
CA ALA A 66 -41.48 -15.13 -52.96
C ALA A 66 -41.70 -13.89 -53.83
N SER A 67 -42.61 -14.03 -54.78
CA SER A 67 -43.29 -12.91 -55.41
C SER A 67 -43.98 -12.08 -54.33
N ALA A 68 -43.95 -10.76 -54.46
CA ALA A 68 -44.80 -9.84 -53.71
C ALA A 68 -46.26 -10.34 -53.68
N GLY A 69 -46.79 -10.55 -52.46
CA GLY A 69 -48.23 -10.61 -52.17
C GLY A 69 -48.83 -12.00 -51.96
N ALA A 70 -48.67 -12.58 -50.76
CA ALA A 70 -49.62 -13.51 -50.14
C ALA A 70 -49.21 -13.82 -48.68
N CYS A 71 -49.69 -13.08 -47.68
CA CYS A 71 -49.50 -13.35 -46.24
C CYS A 71 -50.67 -14.14 -45.61
N THR A 72 -51.51 -14.77 -46.43
CA THR A 72 -52.76 -15.45 -46.00
C THR A 72 -52.59 -16.93 -45.64
N GLU A 73 -51.38 -17.47 -45.62
CA GLU A 73 -51.11 -18.83 -45.12
C GLU A 73 -50.65 -18.75 -43.66
N GLU A 74 -51.21 -19.61 -42.78
CA GLU A 74 -50.83 -19.69 -41.37
C GLU A 74 -49.30 -19.90 -41.25
N GLY A 75 -48.57 -18.84 -40.87
CA GLY A 75 -47.12 -18.85 -40.68
C GLY A 75 -46.29 -18.06 -41.70
N ALA A 76 -46.91 -17.32 -42.63
CA ALA A 76 -46.19 -16.36 -43.47
C ALA A 76 -45.95 -15.05 -42.70
N GLU A 77 -44.77 -14.92 -42.10
CA GLU A 77 -44.30 -13.68 -41.45
C GLU A 77 -43.94 -12.64 -42.52
N CYS A 78 -44.41 -11.41 -42.35
CA CYS A 78 -43.99 -10.29 -43.19
C CYS A 78 -42.57 -9.86 -42.81
N GLU A 79 -41.90 -9.14 -43.70
CA GLU A 79 -40.58 -8.58 -43.38
C GLU A 79 -40.70 -7.61 -42.19
N PRO A 80 -39.62 -7.41 -41.40
CA PRO A 80 -39.63 -6.48 -40.29
C PRO A 80 -40.14 -5.09 -40.69
N GLY A 81 -41.02 -4.50 -39.89
CA GLY A 81 -41.71 -3.24 -40.18
C GLY A 81 -42.97 -3.34 -41.07
N GLU A 82 -43.40 -4.55 -41.45
CA GLU A 82 -44.64 -4.77 -42.20
C GLU A 82 -45.65 -5.63 -41.42
N VAL A 83 -46.95 -5.42 -41.67
CA VAL A 83 -48.04 -6.25 -41.14
C VAL A 83 -48.79 -6.88 -42.31
N CYS A 84 -49.28 -8.10 -42.09
CA CYS A 84 -50.16 -8.74 -43.05
C CYS A 84 -51.53 -8.06 -43.07
N ASN A 85 -51.88 -7.44 -44.19
CA ASN A 85 -53.25 -6.99 -44.42
C ASN A 85 -54.11 -8.19 -44.80
N GLU A 86 -54.92 -8.70 -43.86
CA GLU A 86 -55.77 -9.88 -44.04
C GLU A 86 -56.79 -9.73 -45.19
N GLU A 87 -57.18 -8.50 -45.55
CA GLU A 87 -58.17 -8.24 -46.59
C GLU A 87 -57.57 -8.32 -48.00
N THR A 88 -56.31 -7.91 -48.15
CA THR A 88 -55.59 -7.93 -49.44
C THR A 88 -54.65 -9.14 -49.57
N GLY A 89 -54.31 -9.76 -48.45
CA GLY A 89 -53.30 -10.80 -48.34
C GLY A 89 -51.90 -10.33 -48.69
N ALA A 90 -51.58 -9.04 -48.55
CA ALA A 90 -50.25 -8.50 -48.80
C ALA A 90 -49.63 -7.98 -47.50
N CYS A 91 -48.30 -8.05 -47.40
CA CYS A 91 -47.57 -7.32 -46.39
C CYS A 91 -47.59 -5.84 -46.76
N GLU A 92 -48.04 -5.01 -45.83
CA GLU A 92 -48.10 -3.56 -45.97
C GLU A 92 -47.33 -2.94 -44.79
N PRO A 93 -46.68 -1.77 -44.98
CA PRO A 93 -45.96 -1.10 -43.89
C PRO A 93 -46.83 -0.94 -42.65
N GLY A 94 -46.34 -1.44 -41.52
CA GLY A 94 -47.03 -1.43 -40.24
C GLY A 94 -46.64 -0.27 -39.35
N ASP A 95 -47.54 0.09 -38.44
CA ASP A 95 -47.17 0.92 -37.31
C ASP A 95 -46.48 0.02 -36.28
N CYS A 96 -45.20 0.28 -36.01
CA CYS A 96 -44.40 -0.54 -35.10
C CYS A 96 -44.88 -0.50 -33.63
N THR A 97 -45.86 0.36 -33.30
CA THR A 97 -46.52 0.39 -32.00
C THR A 97 -47.67 -0.62 -31.87
N GLU A 98 -48.05 -1.30 -32.95
CA GLU A 98 -49.09 -2.33 -32.96
C GLU A 98 -48.53 -3.72 -32.61
N GLU A 99 -49.34 -4.58 -31.99
CA GLU A 99 -48.92 -5.93 -31.61
C GLU A 99 -48.59 -6.78 -32.86
N GLY A 100 -47.38 -7.32 -32.93
CA GLY A 100 -46.92 -8.21 -33.99
C GLY A 100 -46.06 -7.55 -35.08
N VAL A 101 -45.68 -6.28 -34.92
CA VAL A 101 -44.75 -5.57 -35.81
C VAL A 101 -43.40 -5.43 -35.11
N GLU A 102 -42.41 -6.22 -35.53
CA GLU A 102 -41.03 -6.10 -35.06
C GLU A 102 -40.20 -5.31 -36.08
N CYS A 103 -39.35 -4.39 -35.61
CA CYS A 103 -38.41 -3.68 -36.45
C CYS A 103 -37.22 -4.57 -36.82
N ALA A 104 -36.52 -4.20 -37.90
CA ALA A 104 -35.29 -4.90 -38.28
C ALA A 104 -34.26 -4.86 -37.12
N PRO A 105 -33.31 -5.81 -37.05
CA PRO A 105 -32.32 -5.87 -35.96
C PRO A 105 -31.47 -4.60 -35.76
N ASP A 106 -31.43 -3.71 -36.74
CA ASP A 106 -30.72 -2.43 -36.76
C ASP A 106 -31.65 -1.20 -36.74
N GLU A 107 -32.93 -1.39 -36.41
CA GLU A 107 -33.93 -0.33 -36.31
C GLU A 107 -34.69 -0.42 -34.98
N VAL A 108 -35.16 0.73 -34.48
CA VAL A 108 -36.01 0.84 -33.29
C VAL A 108 -37.32 1.49 -33.65
N CYS A 109 -38.39 1.05 -33.00
CA CYS A 109 -39.70 1.64 -33.18
C CYS A 109 -39.73 3.06 -32.60
N ASN A 110 -39.98 4.05 -33.44
CA ASN A 110 -40.24 5.41 -33.00
C ASN A 110 -41.71 5.55 -32.61
N PRO A 111 -42.06 5.67 -31.31
CA PRO A 111 -43.45 5.68 -30.87
C PRO A 111 -44.21 6.97 -31.26
N GLU A 112 -43.50 8.03 -31.67
CA GLU A 112 -44.15 9.27 -32.13
C GLU A 112 -44.53 9.21 -33.62
N THR A 113 -43.73 8.53 -34.44
CA THR A 113 -43.97 8.41 -35.88
C THR A 113 -44.63 7.09 -36.27
N GLY A 114 -44.59 6.09 -35.39
CA GLY A 114 -45.06 4.73 -35.65
C GLY A 114 -44.19 3.97 -36.64
N ALA A 115 -42.98 4.47 -36.95
CA ALA A 115 -42.09 3.88 -37.95
C ALA A 115 -40.88 3.21 -37.30
N CYS A 116 -40.40 2.12 -37.92
CA CYS A 116 -39.07 1.61 -37.66
C CYS A 116 -38.05 2.56 -38.28
N GLU A 117 -37.19 3.12 -37.45
CA GLU A 117 -36.14 4.06 -37.85
C GLU A 117 -34.80 3.55 -37.31
N PRO A 118 -33.67 3.79 -38.01
CA PRO A 118 -32.36 3.49 -37.46
C PRO A 118 -32.22 4.16 -36.08
N PRO A 119 -31.67 3.50 -35.06
CA PRO A 119 -31.46 4.11 -33.76
C PRO A 119 -30.68 5.41 -33.93
N GLY A 120 -31.34 6.51 -33.60
CA GLY A 120 -30.69 7.80 -33.51
C GLY A 120 -29.71 7.78 -32.35
N GLY A 121 -28.45 7.40 -32.62
CA GLY A 121 -27.31 7.60 -31.72
C GLY A 121 -26.97 6.45 -30.77
N CYS A 122 -26.32 6.77 -29.64
CA CYS A 122 -25.55 5.86 -28.77
C CYS A 122 -26.38 4.80 -28.02
N GLY A 123 -27.72 4.85 -28.10
CA GLY A 123 -28.60 3.96 -27.31
C GLY A 123 -28.93 2.62 -27.97
N GLY A 124 -28.60 2.41 -29.24
CA GLY A 124 -29.01 1.20 -29.98
C GLY A 124 -27.95 0.57 -30.89
N THR A 125 -26.80 1.22 -31.04
CA THR A 125 -25.63 0.66 -31.73
C THR A 125 -24.47 0.81 -30.76
N GLY A 126 -23.58 -0.17 -30.66
CA GLY A 126 -22.41 -0.16 -29.77
C GLY A 126 -21.39 0.95 -30.05
N VAL A 127 -21.85 2.19 -30.11
CA VAL A 127 -21.10 3.43 -30.11
C VAL A 127 -20.90 3.77 -28.64
N GLU A 128 -19.73 3.40 -28.14
CA GLU A 128 -19.27 3.84 -26.83
C GLU A 128 -19.05 5.36 -26.86
N CYS A 129 -19.64 6.07 -25.90
CA CYS A 129 -19.40 7.50 -25.72
C CYS A 129 -17.96 7.75 -25.27
N ALA A 130 -17.46 8.98 -25.43
CA ALA A 130 -16.16 9.34 -24.89
C ALA A 130 -16.14 9.12 -23.36
N PRO A 131 -14.96 8.90 -22.72
CA PRO A 131 -14.89 8.57 -21.28
C PRO A 131 -15.60 9.55 -20.35
N ASN A 132 -15.79 10.81 -20.76
CA ASN A 132 -16.45 11.86 -20.01
C ASN A 132 -17.86 12.21 -20.54
N GLU A 133 -18.46 11.32 -21.33
CA GLU A 133 -19.81 11.45 -21.88
C GLU A 133 -20.63 10.18 -21.58
N GLN A 134 -21.88 10.35 -21.18
CA GLN A 134 -22.83 9.25 -21.03
C GLN A 134 -23.88 9.30 -22.14
N CYS A 135 -24.38 8.12 -22.53
CA CYS A 135 -25.46 8.07 -23.49
C CYS A 135 -26.78 8.49 -22.84
N ASN A 136 -27.37 9.59 -23.31
CA ASN A 136 -28.70 9.99 -22.85
C ASN A 136 -29.75 9.07 -23.49
N PRO A 137 -30.49 8.25 -22.71
CA PRO A 137 -31.43 7.26 -23.26
C PRO A 137 -32.66 7.91 -23.91
N VAL A 138 -32.91 9.19 -23.64
CA VAL A 138 -34.05 9.95 -24.18
C VAL A 138 -33.69 10.61 -25.51
N THR A 139 -32.48 11.15 -25.64
CA THR A 139 -32.04 11.86 -26.85
C THR A 139 -31.21 10.98 -27.79
N GLY A 140 -30.67 9.87 -27.28
CA GLY A 140 -29.73 9.01 -27.98
C GLY A 140 -28.38 9.68 -28.25
N ALA A 141 -28.09 10.84 -27.66
CA ALA A 141 -26.82 11.54 -27.86
C ALA A 141 -25.85 11.24 -26.70
N CYS A 142 -24.55 11.21 -27.01
CA CYS A 142 -23.52 11.31 -25.98
C CYS A 142 -23.55 12.74 -25.43
N GLU A 143 -23.79 12.87 -24.14
CA GLU A 143 -23.84 14.13 -23.41
C GLU A 143 -22.80 14.10 -22.30
N PRO A 144 -22.19 15.24 -21.91
CA PRO A 144 -21.24 15.27 -20.81
C PRO A 144 -21.84 14.66 -19.55
N ILE A 145 -21.07 13.82 -18.85
CA ILE A 145 -21.50 13.26 -17.57
C ILE A 145 -21.77 14.45 -16.61
N PRO A 146 -22.96 14.53 -15.99
CA PRO A 146 -23.31 15.64 -15.14
C PRO A 146 -22.40 15.70 -13.90
N GLN A 147 -22.21 16.91 -13.38
CA GLN A 147 -21.69 17.11 -12.02
C GLN A 147 -22.67 16.54 -10.99
N CYS A 148 -22.18 16.16 -9.81
CA CYS A 148 -23.02 15.55 -8.79
C CYS A 148 -24.26 16.37 -8.42
N GLY A 149 -25.44 15.81 -8.72
CA GLY A 149 -26.75 16.36 -8.36
C GLY A 149 -27.41 15.64 -7.19
N GLY A 150 -27.04 14.38 -6.97
CA GLY A 150 -27.54 13.51 -5.91
C GLY A 150 -26.64 12.30 -5.68
N VAL A 151 -26.87 11.58 -4.57
CA VAL A 151 -26.19 10.32 -4.26
C VAL A 151 -26.54 9.27 -5.32
N ASP A 152 -25.55 8.44 -5.68
CA ASP A 152 -25.65 7.36 -6.68
C ASP A 152 -25.86 7.82 -8.14
N GLU A 153 -25.69 9.10 -8.44
CA GLU A 153 -25.65 9.59 -9.82
C GLU A 153 -24.24 9.41 -10.40
N ASP A 154 -24.15 9.07 -11.70
CA ASP A 154 -22.88 9.06 -12.43
C ASP A 154 -22.29 10.48 -12.49
N CYS A 155 -20.97 10.57 -12.37
CA CYS A 155 -20.22 11.83 -12.42
C CYS A 155 -18.88 11.69 -13.13
N ASP A 156 -18.35 12.83 -13.61
CA ASP A 156 -17.00 12.93 -14.16
C ASP A 156 -16.03 13.32 -13.03
N PRO A 157 -15.09 12.44 -12.62
CA PRO A 157 -14.15 12.70 -11.53
C PRO A 157 -13.16 13.84 -11.84
N SER A 158 -13.01 14.22 -13.11
CA SER A 158 -12.22 15.39 -13.52
C SER A 158 -13.00 16.71 -13.42
N SER A 159 -14.31 16.65 -13.16
CA SER A 159 -15.18 17.82 -13.09
C SER A 159 -15.13 18.49 -11.71
N PRO A 160 -15.22 19.83 -11.61
CA PRO A 160 -15.29 20.52 -10.33
C PRO A 160 -16.57 20.13 -9.57
N GLU A 161 -16.40 19.73 -8.32
CA GLU A 161 -17.49 19.16 -7.55
C GLU A 161 -18.24 20.17 -6.69
N PRO A 162 -19.59 20.19 -6.76
CA PRO A 162 -20.39 21.02 -5.89
C PRO A 162 -20.54 20.35 -4.52
N LEU A 163 -20.14 21.05 -3.45
CA LEU A 163 -20.59 20.69 -2.10
C LEU A 163 -22.14 20.67 -2.06
N PRO A 164 -22.77 19.65 -1.44
CA PRO A 164 -22.18 18.72 -0.48
C PRO A 164 -21.77 17.35 -1.05
N TYR A 165 -21.53 17.19 -2.34
CA TYR A 165 -21.21 15.89 -2.94
C TYR A 165 -19.73 15.77 -3.34
N VAL A 166 -19.27 14.52 -3.46
CA VAL A 166 -17.99 14.11 -4.03
C VAL A 166 -18.21 12.94 -5.00
N CYS A 167 -17.41 12.86 -6.05
CA CYS A 167 -17.43 11.93 -7.16
C CYS A 167 -16.30 10.96 -6.93
N ILE A 168 -16.65 9.72 -6.63
CA ILE A 168 -15.68 8.66 -6.38
C ILE A 168 -15.49 7.93 -7.69
N GLU A 169 -14.29 8.03 -8.26
CA GLU A 169 -13.92 7.32 -9.48
C GLU A 169 -13.93 5.80 -9.21
N TYR A 170 -14.67 5.05 -10.02
CA TYR A 170 -14.72 3.58 -9.97
C TYR A 170 -14.25 2.95 -11.29
N GLU A 171 -14.19 3.73 -12.37
CA GLU A 171 -13.66 3.35 -13.67
C GLU A 171 -12.97 4.58 -14.27
N ALA A 172 -11.92 4.39 -15.06
CA ALA A 172 -11.17 5.51 -15.65
C ALA A 172 -12.10 6.52 -16.38
N GLY A 173 -12.28 7.70 -15.79
CA GLY A 173 -13.14 8.78 -16.29
C GLY A 173 -14.62 8.71 -15.88
N LYS A 174 -15.03 7.72 -15.07
CA LYS A 174 -16.37 7.60 -14.51
C LYS A 174 -16.31 7.48 -12.99
N GLY A 175 -17.14 8.25 -12.32
CA GLY A 175 -17.33 8.14 -10.89
C GLY A 175 -18.79 8.10 -10.49
N ILE A 176 -19.01 7.86 -9.22
CA ILE A 176 -20.33 7.86 -8.60
C ILE A 176 -20.41 8.89 -7.50
N CYS A 177 -21.52 9.63 -7.45
CA CYS A 177 -21.71 10.67 -6.47
C CYS A 177 -22.02 10.10 -5.08
N ARG A 178 -21.35 10.66 -4.08
CA ARG A 178 -21.49 10.38 -2.66
C ARG A 178 -21.65 11.68 -1.89
N GLU A 179 -22.32 11.62 -0.75
CA GLU A 179 -22.41 12.79 0.14
C GLU A 179 -21.06 12.96 0.84
N HIS A 180 -20.43 14.11 0.66
CA HIS A 180 -19.21 14.47 1.34
C HIS A 180 -19.49 14.61 2.83
N CYS A 181 -18.78 13.84 3.63
CA CYS A 181 -18.82 13.94 5.08
C CYS A 181 -17.48 14.47 5.58
N VAL A 182 -17.41 14.90 6.83
CA VAL A 182 -16.13 15.20 7.48
C VAL A 182 -15.91 14.09 8.50
N GLY A 183 -14.96 13.22 8.23
CA GLY A 183 -14.57 12.15 9.14
C GLY A 183 -14.13 12.70 10.50
N PRO A 184 -14.14 11.88 11.56
CA PRO A 184 -13.62 12.30 12.85
C PRO A 184 -12.16 12.69 12.69
N THR A 185 -11.75 13.74 13.40
CA THR A 185 -10.32 13.84 13.71
C THR A 185 -9.89 12.61 14.53
N PHE A 186 -8.63 12.19 14.41
CA PHE A 186 -8.09 11.07 15.19
C PHE A 186 -8.43 11.17 16.70
N ASP A 187 -8.35 12.38 17.25
CA ASP A 187 -8.73 12.66 18.65
C ASP A 187 -10.23 12.47 18.93
N GLU A 188 -11.11 12.80 17.98
CA GLU A 188 -12.57 12.63 18.13
C GLU A 188 -13.00 11.17 18.03
N ALA A 189 -12.34 10.38 17.18
CA ALA A 189 -12.56 8.93 17.07
C ALA A 189 -12.22 8.25 18.40
N ILE A 190 -11.02 8.48 18.94
CA ILE A 190 -10.56 7.85 20.20
C ILE A 190 -11.42 8.26 21.40
N ASN A 191 -11.89 9.51 21.46
CA ASN A 191 -12.67 10.00 22.60
C ASN A 191 -14.18 9.70 22.49
N GLY A 192 -14.64 9.06 21.40
CA GLY A 192 -16.04 8.71 21.19
C GLY A 192 -16.98 9.92 21.13
N THR A 193 -16.46 11.08 20.71
CA THR A 193 -17.24 12.34 20.62
C THR A 193 -17.75 12.61 19.20
N TYR A 194 -17.38 11.76 18.24
CA TYR A 194 -17.81 11.87 16.86
C TYR A 194 -19.31 11.59 16.71
N ILE A 195 -19.99 12.44 15.93
CA ILE A 195 -21.36 12.22 15.47
C ILE A 195 -21.27 12.09 13.97
N ASP A 196 -21.59 10.91 13.46
CA ASP A 196 -21.61 10.67 12.02
C ASP A 196 -22.65 11.60 11.36
N PRO A 197 -22.25 12.45 10.39
CA PRO A 197 -23.19 13.30 9.67
C PRO A 197 -24.02 12.53 8.63
N CYS A 198 -23.66 11.28 8.32
CA CYS A 198 -24.34 10.44 7.35
C CYS A 198 -25.71 9.96 7.87
N ALA A 199 -26.55 9.48 6.95
CA ALA A 199 -27.85 8.90 7.31
C ALA A 199 -27.69 7.60 8.12
N ASP A 200 -28.73 7.15 8.82
CA ASP A 200 -28.66 6.02 9.78
C ASP A 200 -28.14 4.67 9.20
N ASP A 201 -28.08 4.51 7.88
CA ASP A 201 -27.58 3.32 7.15
C ASP A 201 -26.27 3.60 6.38
N TYR A 202 -25.59 4.71 6.71
CA TYR A 202 -24.33 5.13 6.10
C TYR A 202 -23.36 5.59 7.18
N ASP A 203 -22.07 5.30 6.98
CA ASP A 203 -21.01 5.83 7.84
C ASP A 203 -20.09 6.73 7.02
N CYS A 204 -19.49 7.71 7.69
CA CYS A 204 -18.49 8.57 7.11
C CYS A 204 -17.14 7.85 7.05
N ALA A 205 -16.79 7.32 5.89
CA ALA A 205 -15.48 6.74 5.65
C ALA A 205 -14.51 7.78 5.08
N ALA A 206 -13.26 7.70 5.50
CA ALA A 206 -12.15 8.44 4.92
C ALA A 206 -11.11 7.42 4.43
N PRO A 207 -11.20 6.95 3.18
CA PRO A 207 -10.16 6.11 2.61
C PRO A 207 -8.80 6.80 2.71
N PRO A 208 -7.71 6.07 2.98
CA PRO A 208 -6.38 6.66 3.05
C PRO A 208 -6.03 7.42 1.77
N GLY A 209 -5.84 8.75 1.88
CA GLY A 209 -5.46 9.60 0.74
C GLY A 209 -6.61 10.30 0.01
N GLU A 210 -7.87 9.99 0.35
CA GLU A 210 -9.05 10.55 -0.31
C GLU A 210 -9.87 11.50 0.58
N ALA A 211 -10.81 12.22 -0.03
CA ALA A 211 -11.82 12.97 0.71
C ALA A 211 -12.78 12.02 1.41
N SER A 212 -13.31 12.39 2.58
CA SER A 212 -14.27 11.55 3.30
C SER A 212 -15.69 11.65 2.72
N TYR A 213 -16.38 10.52 2.61
CA TYR A 213 -17.74 10.45 2.10
C TYR A 213 -18.59 9.39 2.81
N CYS A 214 -19.91 9.57 2.73
CA CYS A 214 -20.87 8.62 3.28
C CYS A 214 -20.91 7.35 2.43
N VAL A 215 -20.51 6.24 3.02
CA VAL A 215 -20.56 4.89 2.45
C VAL A 215 -21.67 4.10 3.12
N PRO A 216 -22.36 3.19 2.40
CA PRO A 216 -23.32 2.29 3.03
C PRO A 216 -22.64 1.55 4.18
N SER A 217 -23.21 1.67 5.37
CA SER A 217 -22.73 0.95 6.53
C SER A 217 -23.32 -0.46 6.56
N GLY A 218 -22.58 -1.41 7.11
CA GLY A 218 -23.18 -2.66 7.56
C GLY A 218 -22.94 -3.89 6.70
N CYS A 219 -21.79 -3.99 6.06
CA CYS A 219 -21.29 -5.32 5.70
C CYS A 219 -20.67 -5.99 6.94
N GLU A 220 -20.93 -7.29 7.12
CA GLU A 220 -20.60 -7.97 8.39
C GLU A 220 -19.09 -8.15 8.59
N SER A 221 -18.33 -8.37 7.51
CA SER A 221 -16.88 -8.55 7.50
C SER A 221 -16.36 -8.47 6.07
N PHE A 222 -15.03 -8.32 5.89
CA PHE A 222 -14.40 -8.40 4.57
C PHE A 222 -14.83 -9.63 3.77
N PHE A 223 -14.94 -10.77 4.46
CA PHE A 223 -15.30 -12.05 3.86
C PHE A 223 -16.82 -12.27 3.69
N ALA A 224 -17.63 -11.26 3.99
CA ALA A 224 -19.06 -11.31 3.80
C ALA A 224 -19.43 -10.56 2.51
N ASN A 225 -20.00 -11.28 1.53
CA ASN A 225 -20.46 -10.70 0.25
C ASN A 225 -21.80 -9.93 0.42
N ASP A 226 -21.88 -9.06 1.42
CA ASP A 226 -23.08 -8.28 1.74
C ASP A 226 -23.15 -6.95 0.98
N CYS A 227 -22.06 -6.57 0.28
CA CYS A 227 -21.93 -5.32 -0.45
C CYS A 227 -22.49 -5.33 -1.88
N GLY A 228 -22.89 -6.49 -2.39
CA GLY A 228 -23.29 -6.66 -3.80
C GLY A 228 -22.12 -7.09 -4.69
N PRO A 229 -22.34 -7.19 -6.02
CA PRO A 229 -21.37 -7.75 -6.95
C PRO A 229 -20.26 -6.80 -7.40
N ASP A 230 -20.39 -5.49 -7.12
CA ASP A 230 -19.48 -4.44 -7.60
C ASP A 230 -18.90 -3.61 -6.43
N ALA A 231 -18.86 -4.21 -5.22
CA ALA A 231 -18.28 -3.60 -4.04
C ALA A 231 -17.72 -4.63 -3.06
N THR A 232 -16.60 -4.29 -2.44
CA THR A 232 -15.90 -5.07 -1.42
C THR A 232 -16.09 -4.45 -0.03
N CYS A 233 -16.27 -5.30 0.97
CA CYS A 233 -16.46 -4.87 2.36
C CYS A 233 -15.10 -4.54 3.01
N LEU A 234 -14.79 -3.27 3.24
CA LEU A 234 -13.53 -2.88 3.88
C LEU A 234 -13.72 -2.51 5.35
N PRO A 235 -12.92 -3.08 6.28
CA PRO A 235 -12.91 -2.64 7.66
C PRO A 235 -12.37 -1.22 7.71
N THR A 236 -13.15 -0.32 8.27
CA THR A 236 -12.67 1.04 8.51
C THR A 236 -12.04 1.10 9.89
N TRP A 237 -10.99 1.93 10.01
CA TRP A 237 -10.34 2.21 11.29
C TRP A 237 -11.22 3.03 12.25
N ILE A 238 -12.43 3.41 11.83
CA ILE A 238 -13.33 4.25 12.61
C ILE A 238 -14.47 3.37 13.16
N ASN A 239 -14.45 3.14 14.47
CA ASN A 239 -15.54 2.52 15.26
C ASN A 239 -15.87 1.04 14.98
N ASP A 240 -14.91 0.22 14.53
CA ASP A 240 -15.14 -1.20 14.21
C ASP A 240 -16.24 -1.42 13.16
N VAL A 241 -16.46 -0.44 12.27
CA VAL A 241 -17.47 -0.55 11.22
C VAL A 241 -16.81 -0.90 9.89
N ASN A 242 -17.38 -1.87 9.18
CA ASN A 242 -17.01 -2.15 7.82
C ASN A 242 -17.90 -1.37 6.84
N ALA A 243 -17.29 -0.91 5.76
CA ALA A 243 -17.92 -0.12 4.72
C ALA A 243 -17.86 -0.86 3.38
N CYS A 244 -18.93 -0.77 2.60
CA CYS A 244 -18.90 -1.22 1.22
C CYS A 244 -18.23 -0.17 0.33
N VAL A 245 -17.10 -0.54 -0.25
CA VAL A 245 -16.28 0.31 -1.13
C VAL A 245 -16.36 -0.25 -2.54
N PRO A 246 -16.56 0.60 -3.59
CA PRO A 246 -16.62 0.12 -4.97
C PRO A 246 -15.35 -0.65 -5.36
N ASP A 247 -15.54 -1.68 -6.17
CA ASP A 247 -14.42 -2.43 -6.75
C ASP A 247 -13.75 -1.63 -7.87
N GLY A 248 -12.45 -1.83 -8.02
CA GLY A 248 -11.65 -1.32 -9.12
C GLY A 248 -11.56 -2.29 -10.29
N LEU A 249 -10.57 -2.06 -11.16
CA LEU A 249 -10.37 -2.84 -12.39
C LEU A 249 -9.07 -3.65 -12.38
N SER A 250 -8.19 -3.43 -11.41
CA SER A 250 -6.87 -4.06 -11.37
C SER A 250 -7.00 -5.48 -10.85
N GLU A 251 -6.45 -6.44 -11.59
CA GLU A 251 -6.49 -7.86 -11.24
C GLU A 251 -5.47 -8.19 -10.14
N TYR A 252 -5.52 -9.41 -9.60
CA TYR A 252 -4.51 -9.87 -8.64
C TYR A 252 -3.08 -9.73 -9.20
N GLY A 253 -2.21 -9.08 -8.44
CA GLY A 253 -0.81 -8.82 -8.80
C GLY A 253 -0.57 -7.53 -9.59
N ASP A 254 -1.62 -6.82 -10.00
CA ASP A 254 -1.48 -5.50 -10.62
C ASP A 254 -1.09 -4.44 -9.59
N LEU A 255 -0.44 -3.36 -10.05
CA LEU A 255 -0.09 -2.22 -9.22
C LEU A 255 -1.34 -1.41 -8.86
N CYS A 256 -1.38 -0.91 -7.64
CA CYS A 256 -2.45 -0.07 -7.13
C CYS A 256 -1.90 1.05 -6.26
N ASP A 257 -2.61 2.18 -6.23
CA ASP A 257 -2.32 3.31 -5.35
C ASP A 257 -3.31 3.33 -4.16
N VAL A 258 -4.56 2.93 -4.40
CA VAL A 258 -5.65 2.88 -3.41
C VAL A 258 -6.45 1.58 -3.50
N HIS A 259 -7.22 1.23 -2.47
CA HIS A 259 -8.00 -0.02 -2.47
C HIS A 259 -9.05 -0.09 -3.58
N THR A 260 -9.63 1.04 -3.96
CA THR A 260 -10.60 1.14 -5.08
C THR A 260 -9.97 0.90 -6.45
N ASP A 261 -8.66 0.68 -6.54
CA ASP A 261 -8.03 0.29 -7.80
C ASP A 261 -8.17 -1.22 -8.06
N CYS A 262 -8.39 -2.04 -7.03
CA CYS A 262 -8.37 -3.49 -7.10
C CYS A 262 -9.76 -4.09 -7.34
N ASP A 263 -9.82 -5.16 -8.15
CA ASP A 263 -11.05 -5.92 -8.47
C ASP A 263 -11.70 -6.53 -7.21
N HIS A 264 -12.91 -7.07 -7.37
CA HIS A 264 -13.71 -7.66 -6.30
C HIS A 264 -12.91 -8.65 -5.43
N ASP A 265 -13.09 -8.53 -4.10
CA ASP A 265 -12.40 -9.33 -3.08
C ASP A 265 -10.87 -9.09 -3.00
N LEU A 266 -10.31 -8.08 -3.67
CA LEU A 266 -8.89 -7.72 -3.59
C LEU A 266 -8.65 -6.45 -2.77
N LEU A 267 -7.47 -6.38 -2.16
CA LEU A 267 -6.99 -5.25 -1.37
C LEU A 267 -5.71 -4.70 -1.99
N CYS A 268 -5.58 -3.37 -2.00
CA CYS A 268 -4.32 -2.76 -2.39
C CYS A 268 -3.31 -2.79 -1.23
N VAL A 269 -2.39 -3.74 -1.25
CA VAL A 269 -1.44 -3.96 -0.15
C VAL A 269 -0.02 -3.84 -0.66
N ASP A 270 0.74 -2.95 -0.02
CA ASP A 270 2.10 -2.58 -0.43
C ASP A 270 2.21 -2.20 -1.92
N GLY A 271 1.14 -1.59 -2.46
CA GLY A 271 1.05 -1.13 -3.83
C GLY A 271 0.72 -2.22 -4.86
N VAL A 272 0.26 -3.40 -4.42
CA VAL A 272 -0.16 -4.50 -5.28
C VAL A 272 -1.53 -5.02 -4.86
N CYS A 273 -2.39 -5.31 -5.82
CA CYS A 273 -3.69 -5.93 -5.56
C CYS A 273 -3.52 -7.40 -5.12
N ALA A 274 -3.94 -7.72 -3.90
CA ALA A 274 -3.82 -9.05 -3.30
C ALA A 274 -5.12 -9.46 -2.61
N ASP A 275 -5.44 -10.75 -2.67
CA ASP A 275 -6.57 -11.36 -1.96
C ASP A 275 -6.23 -11.50 -0.47
N ALA A 276 -7.19 -11.35 0.44
CA ALA A 276 -7.00 -11.74 1.83
C ALA A 276 -7.47 -13.18 2.03
N ASP A 277 -6.66 -14.01 2.68
CA ASP A 277 -6.96 -15.43 2.86
C ASP A 277 -7.65 -15.74 4.20
N CYS A 278 -7.55 -14.84 5.18
CA CYS A 278 -7.91 -15.15 6.55
C CYS A 278 -8.33 -13.94 7.40
N ALA A 279 -9.03 -14.22 8.49
CA ALA A 279 -9.47 -13.24 9.48
C ALA A 279 -8.86 -13.57 10.86
N PRO A 280 -7.85 -12.81 11.33
CA PRO A 280 -7.09 -13.14 12.54
C PRO A 280 -7.91 -13.02 13.84
N PHE A 281 -8.97 -12.20 13.87
CA PHE A 281 -9.79 -11.93 15.06
C PHE A 281 -11.13 -12.68 15.04
N SER A 282 -11.82 -12.76 13.91
CA SER A 282 -13.07 -13.52 13.78
C SER A 282 -12.86 -15.03 13.54
N ALA A 283 -11.63 -15.44 13.21
CA ALA A 283 -11.21 -16.82 13.00
C ALA A 283 -11.88 -17.55 11.82
N ALA A 284 -12.52 -16.81 10.91
CA ALA A 284 -13.07 -17.34 9.67
C ALA A 284 -13.02 -16.28 8.55
N PRO A 285 -12.40 -16.57 7.40
CA PRO A 285 -11.66 -17.78 7.07
C PRO A 285 -10.39 -17.94 7.93
N ALA A 286 -10.02 -19.18 8.19
CA ALA A 286 -8.79 -19.52 8.89
C ALA A 286 -7.84 -20.18 7.90
N CYS A 287 -6.55 -19.95 8.10
CA CYS A 287 -5.53 -20.59 7.27
C CYS A 287 -5.57 -22.11 7.38
N GLY A 288 -5.30 -22.78 6.25
CA GLY A 288 -5.22 -24.22 6.19
C GLY A 288 -3.91 -24.75 6.78
N GLY A 289 -3.96 -25.87 7.48
CA GLY A 289 -2.76 -26.58 7.93
C GLY A 289 -2.05 -25.90 9.12
N GLU A 290 -0.74 -25.67 8.98
CA GLU A 290 0.12 -25.02 10.00
C GLU A 290 0.37 -23.53 9.69
N GLN A 291 -0.26 -23.01 8.64
CA GLN A 291 -0.17 -21.60 8.26
C GLN A 291 -0.75 -20.69 9.34
N GLN A 292 -0.13 -19.52 9.49
CA GLN A 292 -0.61 -18.45 10.35
C GLN A 292 -1.27 -17.36 9.53
N CYS A 293 -2.26 -16.71 10.13
CA CYS A 293 -2.92 -15.56 9.53
C CYS A 293 -2.15 -14.30 9.91
N ILE A 294 -1.48 -13.69 8.94
CA ILE A 294 -0.78 -12.42 9.13
C ILE A 294 -1.80 -11.31 8.92
N SER A 295 -2.17 -10.60 9.98
CA SER A 295 -3.12 -9.50 9.91
C SER A 295 -2.59 -8.38 8.99
N ALA A 296 -3.43 -7.89 8.08
CA ALA A 296 -3.21 -6.62 7.43
C ALA A 296 -3.19 -5.50 8.47
N LYS A 297 -2.38 -4.45 8.24
CA LYS A 297 -2.26 -3.31 9.16
C LYS A 297 -2.56 -2.02 8.43
N VAL A 298 -3.32 -1.15 9.09
CA VAL A 298 -3.52 0.25 8.67
C VAL A 298 -3.01 1.14 9.79
N GLY A 299 -1.82 1.69 9.60
CA GLY A 299 -1.10 2.38 10.67
C GLY A 299 -0.62 1.39 11.74
N ALA A 300 -1.04 1.59 12.99
CA ALA A 300 -0.69 0.72 14.12
C ALA A 300 -1.78 -0.32 14.46
N GLU A 301 -2.93 -0.25 13.77
CA GLU A 301 -4.05 -1.14 14.04
C GLU A 301 -4.03 -2.33 13.10
N GLU A 302 -4.29 -3.51 13.66
CA GLU A 302 -4.44 -4.76 12.94
C GLU A 302 -5.89 -4.88 12.47
N LEU A 303 -6.09 -5.22 11.21
CA LEU A 303 -7.40 -5.45 10.62
C LEU A 303 -7.82 -6.91 10.79
N ASP A 304 -9.13 -7.18 10.80
CA ASP A 304 -9.67 -8.55 10.79
C ASP A 304 -9.67 -9.19 9.39
N MET A 305 -8.54 -9.05 8.71
CA MET A 305 -8.22 -9.60 7.40
C MET A 305 -6.70 -9.80 7.34
N GLY A 306 -6.23 -10.71 6.50
CA GLY A 306 -4.83 -11.05 6.44
C GLY A 306 -4.52 -12.14 5.43
N TRP A 307 -3.25 -12.52 5.35
CA TRP A 307 -2.77 -13.55 4.42
C TRP A 307 -2.34 -14.79 5.16
N CYS A 308 -2.55 -15.92 4.51
CA CYS A 308 -2.10 -17.20 5.02
C CYS A 308 -0.67 -17.45 4.60
N ALA A 309 0.23 -17.41 5.57
CA ALA A 309 1.63 -17.71 5.33
C ALA A 309 2.09 -18.87 6.21
N ASP A 310 3.04 -19.64 5.69
CA ASP A 310 3.74 -20.62 6.50
C ASP A 310 4.60 -19.88 7.52
N ALA A 311 4.34 -20.16 8.79
CA ALA A 311 5.20 -19.66 9.85
C ALA A 311 6.58 -20.30 9.71
N CYS A 312 7.61 -19.50 9.90
CA CYS A 312 8.99 -19.93 9.81
C CYS A 312 9.80 -19.30 10.93
N ASP A 313 10.95 -19.90 11.21
CA ASP A 313 11.97 -19.30 12.05
C ASP A 313 12.97 -18.61 11.11
N VAL A 314 13.11 -17.29 11.26
CA VAL A 314 13.84 -16.38 10.33
C VAL A 314 15.25 -16.87 10.04
N PHE A 315 15.84 -17.58 10.99
CA PHE A 315 17.18 -18.13 10.86
C PHE A 315 17.22 -19.65 10.88
N TYR A 316 16.18 -20.39 10.48
CA TYR A 316 16.28 -21.85 10.40
C TYR A 316 15.73 -22.46 9.10
N THR A 317 15.39 -21.62 8.10
CA THR A 317 15.02 -22.02 6.72
C THR A 317 13.97 -23.14 6.70
N ASP A 318 12.76 -22.82 7.15
CA ASP A 318 11.60 -23.70 7.04
C ASP A 318 10.69 -23.34 5.84
N CYS A 319 11.11 -22.38 5.02
CA CYS A 319 10.34 -21.92 3.87
C CYS A 319 10.48 -22.84 2.65
N PRO A 320 9.43 -22.93 1.80
CA PRO A 320 9.51 -23.59 0.49
C PRO A 320 10.68 -23.12 -0.38
N GLU A 321 11.08 -23.91 -1.38
CA GLU A 321 12.05 -23.48 -2.40
C GLU A 321 11.55 -22.17 -3.05
N ASP A 322 12.45 -21.21 -3.27
CA ASP A 322 12.16 -19.86 -3.82
C ASP A 322 11.30 -18.95 -2.89
N SER A 323 11.40 -19.16 -1.57
CA SER A 323 10.80 -18.27 -0.58
C SER A 323 11.73 -18.07 0.60
N TRP A 324 11.62 -16.92 1.26
CA TRP A 324 12.45 -16.58 2.41
C TRP A 324 11.58 -16.15 3.59
N CYS A 325 12.12 -16.32 4.80
CA CYS A 325 11.41 -16.06 6.03
C CYS A 325 11.58 -14.59 6.45
N ILE A 326 10.54 -13.79 6.31
CA ILE A 326 10.52 -12.40 6.81
C ILE A 326 10.16 -12.38 8.29
N PRO A 327 10.95 -11.70 9.15
CA PRO A 327 10.63 -11.57 10.57
C PRO A 327 9.32 -10.80 10.80
N GLU A 328 8.50 -11.27 11.75
CA GLU A 328 7.37 -10.48 12.27
C GLU A 328 7.89 -9.24 13.02
N LEU A 329 7.35 -8.07 12.70
CA LEU A 329 7.80 -6.79 13.28
C LEU A 329 7.25 -6.52 14.69
N ASP A 330 6.15 -7.17 15.07
CA ASP A 330 5.29 -6.69 16.16
C ASP A 330 5.42 -7.43 17.49
N LYS A 331 6.31 -8.43 17.60
CA LYS A 331 6.38 -9.27 18.81
C LYS A 331 7.81 -9.51 19.23
N PRO A 332 8.36 -8.66 20.13
CA PRO A 332 9.56 -9.03 20.85
C PRO A 332 9.25 -10.28 21.68
N SER A 333 9.77 -11.41 21.25
CA SER A 333 9.49 -12.72 21.83
C SER A 333 10.82 -13.34 22.26
N PRO A 334 11.02 -13.62 23.56
CA PRO A 334 12.25 -14.27 24.00
C PRO A 334 12.34 -15.68 23.40
N GLY A 335 13.15 -15.87 22.36
CA GLY A 335 13.29 -17.15 21.67
C GLY A 335 13.67 -17.02 20.21
N SER A 336 13.22 -17.99 19.41
CA SER A 336 13.28 -17.94 17.94
C SER A 336 12.53 -16.72 17.42
N ILE A 337 13.10 -16.04 16.45
CA ILE A 337 12.42 -14.93 15.77
C ILE A 337 11.43 -15.56 14.80
N ASN A 338 10.15 -15.44 15.12
CA ASN A 338 9.10 -15.91 14.23
C ASN A 338 9.03 -15.00 13.02
N GLY A 339 8.79 -15.61 11.88
CA GLY A 339 8.54 -14.93 10.64
C GLY A 339 7.53 -15.68 9.81
N TYR A 340 7.38 -15.22 8.58
CA TYR A 340 6.51 -15.84 7.60
C TYR A 340 7.20 -15.92 6.25
N CYS A 341 6.92 -17.00 5.52
CA CYS A 341 7.50 -17.23 4.22
C CYS A 341 6.84 -16.33 3.18
N ILE A 342 7.62 -15.51 2.50
CA ILE A 342 7.18 -14.78 1.30
C ILE A 342 7.94 -15.28 0.06
N PRO A 343 7.32 -15.21 -1.14
CA PRO A 343 8.03 -15.50 -2.38
C PRO A 343 9.28 -14.63 -2.50
N ASP A 344 10.39 -15.24 -2.92
CA ASP A 344 11.58 -14.50 -3.30
C ASP A 344 11.33 -13.83 -4.65
N LEU A 345 11.26 -12.50 -4.64
CA LEU A 345 11.00 -11.69 -5.83
C LEU A 345 12.23 -10.87 -6.23
N GLY A 346 13.33 -11.00 -5.49
CA GLY A 346 14.45 -10.06 -5.52
C GLY A 346 15.78 -10.73 -5.76
N ASP A 347 16.50 -10.32 -6.81
CA ASP A 347 17.88 -10.78 -7.05
C ASP A 347 18.94 -9.77 -6.56
N ALA A 348 18.55 -8.72 -5.83
CA ALA A 348 19.47 -7.63 -5.49
C ALA A 348 20.46 -8.06 -4.39
N PRO A 349 21.77 -8.12 -4.67
CA PRO A 349 22.75 -8.61 -3.71
C PRO A 349 23.04 -7.59 -2.59
N GLU A 350 23.67 -8.05 -1.52
CA GLU A 350 24.07 -7.25 -0.35
C GLU A 350 24.83 -5.96 -0.77
N GLY A 351 24.40 -4.83 -0.22
CA GLY A 351 24.93 -3.49 -0.51
C GLY A 351 24.35 -2.80 -1.76
N THR A 352 23.44 -3.45 -2.48
CA THR A 352 22.74 -2.81 -3.62
C THR A 352 21.69 -1.84 -3.09
N GLU A 353 21.57 -0.66 -3.71
CA GLU A 353 20.48 0.26 -3.43
C GLU A 353 19.14 -0.41 -3.77
N CYS A 354 18.21 -0.37 -2.83
CA CYS A 354 16.87 -0.88 -3.00
C CYS A 354 15.87 0.26 -2.86
N GLU A 355 14.80 0.19 -3.65
CA GLU A 355 13.61 1.01 -3.41
C GLU A 355 12.79 0.31 -2.34
N ASN A 356 11.93 1.02 -1.60
CA ASN A 356 11.34 0.56 -0.32
C ASN A 356 10.40 -0.67 -0.40
N ALA A 357 10.53 -1.52 -1.41
CA ALA A 357 9.87 -2.80 -1.50
C ALA A 357 10.70 -3.87 -0.75
N PRO A 358 10.12 -4.57 0.24
CA PRO A 358 10.83 -5.50 1.11
C PRO A 358 11.36 -6.75 0.39
N ASN A 359 10.88 -7.02 -0.83
CA ASN A 359 11.12 -8.22 -1.63
C ASN A 359 12.05 -7.99 -2.83
N ILE A 360 12.75 -6.84 -2.91
CA ILE A 360 13.74 -6.56 -3.98
C ILE A 360 15.10 -7.22 -3.70
N CYS A 361 15.41 -7.51 -2.44
CA CYS A 361 16.70 -8.03 -2.01
C CYS A 361 16.76 -9.57 -2.08
N ASP A 362 17.95 -10.10 -2.34
CA ASP A 362 18.27 -11.54 -2.36
C ASP A 362 18.00 -12.23 -1.01
N GLU A 363 17.93 -13.57 -1.00
CA GLU A 363 17.54 -14.38 0.16
C GLU A 363 18.32 -13.99 1.44
N GLY A 364 17.57 -13.66 2.51
CA GLY A 364 18.14 -13.31 3.82
C GLY A 364 18.67 -11.87 3.93
N LEU A 365 18.36 -11.02 2.96
CA LEU A 365 18.63 -9.59 2.99
C LEU A 365 17.34 -8.79 3.15
N LEU A 366 17.38 -7.68 3.89
CA LEU A 366 16.29 -6.73 4.04
C LEU A 366 16.69 -5.38 3.43
N CYS A 367 15.74 -4.69 2.81
CA CYS A 367 15.95 -3.32 2.37
C CYS A 367 15.95 -2.38 3.59
N VAL A 368 17.13 -1.96 4.04
CA VAL A 368 17.30 -1.12 5.24
C VAL A 368 17.67 0.30 4.84
N LYS A 369 16.96 1.29 5.40
CA LYS A 369 17.16 2.71 5.10
C LYS A 369 17.80 3.47 6.26
N SER A 370 19.08 3.82 6.14
CA SER A 370 19.69 4.73 7.12
C SER A 370 19.14 6.16 6.94
N SER A 371 19.16 6.97 8.01
CA SER A 371 18.52 8.30 8.04
C SER A 371 18.98 9.29 6.95
N SER A 372 20.12 9.04 6.31
CA SER A 372 20.76 9.98 5.38
C SER A 372 21.25 9.36 4.08
N GLU A 373 21.09 8.05 3.89
CA GLU A 373 21.57 7.33 2.71
C GLU A 373 20.40 6.63 2.01
N PRO A 374 20.53 6.31 0.70
CA PRO A 374 19.57 5.44 0.04
C PRO A 374 19.42 4.12 0.82
N ALA A 375 18.24 3.51 0.74
CA ALA A 375 18.06 2.19 1.32
C ALA A 375 18.93 1.18 0.58
N VAL A 376 19.52 0.24 1.30
CA VAL A 376 20.40 -0.78 0.74
C VAL A 376 20.01 -2.16 1.28
N CYS A 377 20.22 -3.20 0.46
CA CYS A 377 20.00 -4.57 0.87
C CYS A 377 21.06 -4.99 1.89
N GLU A 378 20.67 -5.18 3.15
CA GLU A 378 21.55 -5.59 4.25
C GLU A 378 21.16 -6.95 4.80
N ARG A 379 22.15 -7.73 5.24
CA ARG A 379 21.91 -9.05 5.85
C ARG A 379 21.19 -8.91 7.18
N VAL A 380 20.08 -9.64 7.33
CA VAL A 380 19.35 -9.73 8.60
C VAL A 380 20.11 -10.61 9.58
N CYS A 381 20.10 -10.25 10.86
CA CYS A 381 20.81 -10.97 11.90
C CYS A 381 20.04 -11.05 13.21
N ASP A 382 20.39 -12.04 14.02
CA ASP A 382 19.96 -12.20 15.41
C ASP A 382 21.00 -11.53 16.33
N PRO A 383 20.64 -10.48 17.08
CA PRO A 383 21.52 -9.82 18.05
C PRO A 383 22.05 -10.75 19.15
N ASP A 384 21.36 -11.85 19.44
CA ASP A 384 21.76 -12.86 20.41
C ASP A 384 22.58 -14.01 19.80
N ALA A 385 22.62 -14.13 18.47
CA ALA A 385 23.46 -15.10 17.77
C ALA A 385 24.95 -14.76 17.94
N LYS A 386 25.76 -15.77 18.25
CA LYS A 386 27.20 -15.60 18.49
C LYS A 386 28.04 -16.36 17.47
N PRO A 387 29.10 -15.75 16.93
CA PRO A 387 30.09 -16.47 16.13
C PRO A 387 30.64 -17.73 16.85
N PRO A 388 31.07 -18.77 16.13
CA PRO A 388 31.64 -18.68 14.79
C PRO A 388 30.65 -18.71 13.62
N ILE A 389 29.57 -19.51 13.65
CA ILE A 389 28.52 -19.52 12.61
C ILE A 389 27.29 -20.20 13.23
N THR A 390 26.47 -19.45 13.99
CA THR A 390 25.07 -19.83 14.17
C THR A 390 24.28 -19.11 13.08
N GLN A 391 23.24 -19.76 12.55
CA GLN A 391 22.34 -19.12 11.61
C GLN A 391 21.81 -17.82 12.24
N GLY A 392 21.75 -16.73 11.47
CA GLY A 392 21.49 -15.38 11.97
C GLY A 392 22.70 -14.61 12.54
N ALA A 393 23.88 -15.21 12.67
CA ALA A 393 25.09 -14.46 13.04
C ALA A 393 25.66 -13.66 11.86
N CYS A 394 26.19 -12.48 12.15
CA CYS A 394 26.97 -11.71 11.19
C CYS A 394 28.35 -12.32 10.92
N GLY A 395 29.00 -11.89 9.83
CA GLY A 395 30.36 -12.33 9.50
C GLY A 395 31.41 -11.97 10.57
N ASP A 396 32.62 -12.54 10.46
CA ASP A 396 33.71 -12.45 11.45
C ASP A 396 34.14 -11.01 11.86
N GLU A 397 33.75 -9.99 11.09
CA GLU A 397 34.07 -8.57 11.30
C GLU A 397 32.82 -7.68 11.38
N GLN A 398 31.63 -8.29 11.44
CA GLN A 398 30.36 -7.58 11.51
C GLN A 398 29.71 -7.81 12.87
N SER A 399 28.99 -6.80 13.34
CA SER A 399 28.14 -6.88 14.52
C SER A 399 26.69 -6.76 14.10
N CYS A 400 25.82 -7.53 14.75
CA CYS A 400 24.39 -7.38 14.55
C CYS A 400 23.89 -6.14 15.27
N ILE A 401 23.39 -5.16 14.53
CA ILE A 401 22.82 -3.93 15.08
C ILE A 401 21.30 -4.08 15.08
N PRO A 402 20.63 -4.15 16.25
CA PRO A 402 19.18 -4.23 16.31
C PRO A 402 18.54 -3.09 15.52
N LEU A 403 17.57 -3.43 14.69
CA LEU A 403 16.80 -2.45 13.94
C LEU A 403 15.82 -1.75 14.89
N LEU A 404 15.57 -0.48 14.62
CA LEU A 404 14.74 0.38 15.46
C LEU A 404 13.55 0.86 14.64
N ILE A 405 12.35 0.69 15.18
CA ILE A 405 11.16 1.31 14.62
C ILE A 405 11.05 2.71 15.23
N ALA A 406 11.08 3.72 14.37
CA ALA A 406 10.81 5.10 14.75
C ALA A 406 9.46 5.52 14.18
N THR A 407 8.67 6.21 14.99
CA THR A 407 7.46 6.92 14.54
C THR A 407 7.82 7.98 13.50
N ASP A 408 6.83 8.47 12.73
CA ASP A 408 6.98 9.63 11.83
C ASP A 408 7.54 10.88 12.55
N ALA A 409 7.35 10.97 13.87
CA ALA A 409 7.88 12.05 14.70
C ALA A 409 9.37 11.85 15.10
N GLY A 410 10.01 10.78 14.63
CA GLY A 410 11.38 10.39 14.98
C GLY A 410 11.53 9.87 16.42
N GLN A 411 10.43 9.57 17.11
CA GLN A 411 10.48 8.93 18.43
C GLN A 411 10.68 7.42 18.25
N LEU A 412 11.62 6.86 19.01
CA LEU A 412 11.78 5.41 19.11
C LEU A 412 10.51 4.80 19.70
N ASP A 413 9.91 3.90 18.94
CA ASP A 413 8.74 3.15 19.36
C ASP A 413 9.18 1.81 19.96
N GLU A 414 9.92 1.03 19.16
CA GLU A 414 10.30 -0.33 19.50
C GLU A 414 11.70 -0.69 19.00
N VAL A 415 12.35 -1.63 19.72
CA VAL A 415 13.62 -2.25 19.34
C VAL A 415 13.28 -3.64 18.84
N LEU A 416 13.62 -3.93 17.59
CA LEU A 416 13.35 -5.23 17.00
C LEU A 416 14.28 -6.29 17.57
N ASP A 417 13.76 -7.51 17.69
CA ASP A 417 14.55 -8.67 18.12
C ASP A 417 15.56 -9.12 17.06
N PHE A 418 15.49 -8.57 15.84
CA PHE A 418 16.47 -8.77 14.79
C PHE A 418 17.18 -7.46 14.44
N GLY A 419 18.33 -7.59 13.78
CA GLY A 419 19.17 -6.49 13.36
C GLY A 419 19.59 -6.57 11.91
N SER A 420 20.44 -5.63 11.51
CA SER A 420 21.24 -5.73 10.30
C SER A 420 22.72 -5.89 10.61
N CYS A 421 23.43 -6.62 9.75
CA CYS A 421 24.87 -6.78 9.86
C CYS A 421 25.60 -5.55 9.36
N ALA A 422 26.19 -4.81 10.29
CA ALA A 422 27.07 -3.69 9.97
C ALA A 422 28.51 -4.01 10.34
N GLU A 423 29.47 -3.24 9.80
CA GLU A 423 30.87 -3.32 10.24
C GLU A 423 30.95 -3.13 11.76
N GLY A 424 31.34 -4.23 12.41
CA GLY A 424 31.40 -4.33 13.84
C GLY A 424 32.69 -3.76 14.36
N CYS A 425 32.66 -3.33 15.61
CA CYS A 425 33.86 -2.91 16.30
C CYS A 425 33.81 -3.33 17.76
N THR A 426 34.97 -3.47 18.40
CA THR A 426 35.03 -3.77 19.82
C THR A 426 34.99 -2.47 20.61
N PRO A 427 33.84 -2.08 21.21
CA PRO A 427 33.76 -0.86 21.99
C PRO A 427 34.68 -0.96 23.20
N TRP A 428 34.95 0.19 23.80
CA TRP A 428 35.79 0.28 25.00
C TRP A 428 37.23 -0.20 24.79
N THR A 429 37.70 -0.40 23.57
CA THR A 429 39.12 -0.65 23.29
C THR A 429 39.78 0.63 22.76
N PRO A 430 41.12 0.76 22.85
CA PRO A 430 41.81 1.85 22.17
C PRO A 430 41.47 1.85 20.68
N GLN A 431 41.23 3.02 20.09
CA GLN A 431 40.82 3.16 18.68
C GLN A 431 41.67 2.34 17.69
N ALA A 432 42.99 2.27 17.89
CA ALA A 432 43.89 1.47 17.07
C ALA A 432 43.64 -0.06 17.12
N LEU A 433 42.78 -0.52 18.02
CA LEU A 433 42.41 -1.92 18.25
C LEU A 433 40.90 -2.14 18.14
N SER A 434 40.09 -1.09 17.93
CA SER A 434 38.64 -1.23 17.90
C SER A 434 38.11 -1.82 16.60
N GLY A 435 38.92 -1.86 15.54
CA GLY A 435 38.49 -2.24 14.19
C GLY A 435 38.08 -1.04 13.32
N CYS A 436 37.98 0.15 13.92
CA CYS A 436 37.54 1.37 13.24
C CYS A 436 38.73 2.18 12.72
N GLU A 437 39.07 2.06 11.43
CA GLU A 437 40.15 2.85 10.83
C GLU A 437 39.75 4.33 10.67
N GLY A 438 40.26 5.18 11.57
CA GLY A 438 40.00 6.63 11.52
C GLY A 438 38.62 7.06 12.01
N THR A 439 37.80 6.09 12.43
CA THR A 439 36.47 6.25 13.03
C THR A 439 36.50 5.79 14.48
N TRP A 440 35.43 6.00 15.24
CA TRP A 440 35.35 5.56 16.63
C TRP A 440 34.25 4.52 16.81
N CYS A 441 34.46 3.61 17.74
CA CYS A 441 33.51 2.53 18.00
C CYS A 441 32.44 2.98 19.01
N LEU A 442 31.22 3.22 18.53
CA LEU A 442 30.06 3.46 19.38
C LEU A 442 29.52 2.11 19.86
N PRO A 443 29.49 1.83 21.18
CA PRO A 443 28.86 0.63 21.71
C PRO A 443 27.38 0.58 21.31
N ALA A 444 26.92 -0.58 20.86
CA ALA A 444 25.50 -0.83 20.66
C ALA A 444 24.77 -0.67 22.00
N MET A 445 23.62 0.02 22.01
CA MET A 445 22.90 0.35 23.24
C MET A 445 22.45 -0.90 24.00
N PHE A 446 22.13 -1.98 23.28
CA PHE A 446 21.57 -3.21 23.83
C PHE A 446 22.61 -4.32 24.01
N ASN A 447 23.73 -4.25 23.31
CA ASN A 447 24.85 -5.16 23.49
C ASN A 447 26.16 -4.38 23.66
N PRO A 448 26.59 -4.08 24.90
CA PRO A 448 27.76 -3.25 25.16
C PRO A 448 29.08 -3.92 24.78
N SER A 449 29.06 -5.19 24.35
CA SER A 449 30.24 -5.92 23.88
C SER A 449 30.51 -5.69 22.40
N ASP A 450 29.50 -5.20 21.67
CA ASP A 450 29.53 -4.93 20.24
C ASP A 450 29.34 -3.43 20.00
N GLY A 451 29.77 -2.96 18.83
CA GLY A 451 29.64 -1.56 18.48
C GLY A 451 29.69 -1.34 16.98
N GLN A 452 29.40 -0.11 16.57
CA GLN A 452 29.45 0.33 15.19
C GLN A 452 30.56 1.37 15.01
N CYS A 453 31.30 1.26 13.91
CA CYS A 453 32.24 2.30 13.52
C CYS A 453 31.50 3.53 13.01
N LEU A 454 31.60 4.63 13.76
CA LEU A 454 31.05 5.91 13.37
C LEU A 454 32.17 6.88 12.97
N GLY A 455 31.91 7.65 11.90
CA GLY A 455 32.74 8.81 11.54
C GLY A 455 33.04 9.71 12.73
N ASP A 456 34.07 10.55 12.62
CA ASP A 456 34.29 11.63 13.60
C ASP A 456 33.05 12.55 13.59
N ILE A 457 32.11 12.29 14.50
CA ILE A 457 30.79 12.91 14.48
C ILE A 457 30.81 14.35 14.99
N GLY A 458 31.89 14.82 15.62
CA GLY A 458 31.97 16.22 16.04
C GLY A 458 33.23 16.68 16.74
N GLN A 459 33.22 17.95 17.16
CA GLN A 459 34.35 18.66 17.74
C GLN A 459 34.16 19.00 19.22
N SER A 460 32.91 18.97 19.73
CA SER A 460 32.58 19.37 21.09
C SER A 460 33.21 18.42 22.12
N GLN A 461 33.98 18.98 23.04
CA GLN A 461 34.72 18.26 24.05
C GLN A 461 33.88 18.00 25.29
N LYS A 462 34.41 17.15 26.18
CA LYS A 462 33.71 16.73 27.40
C LYS A 462 33.26 17.94 28.23
N GLY A 463 31.95 18.02 28.47
CA GLY A 463 31.31 19.08 29.25
C GLY A 463 30.93 20.32 28.44
N GLU A 464 31.28 20.38 27.16
CA GLU A 464 30.76 21.40 26.25
C GLU A 464 29.31 21.09 25.89
N PRO A 465 28.50 22.13 25.62
CA PRO A 465 27.13 21.94 25.16
C PRO A 465 27.13 21.26 23.78
N CYS A 466 26.12 20.44 23.53
CA CYS A 466 25.93 19.77 22.26
C CYS A 466 24.46 19.80 21.87
N ASP A 467 24.18 19.72 20.58
CA ASP A 467 22.83 19.58 20.03
C ASP A 467 22.75 18.62 18.84
N ASP A 468 23.88 18.02 18.46
CA ASP A 468 24.05 17.10 17.33
C ASP A 468 23.52 17.62 15.97
N THR A 469 23.34 18.94 15.82
CA THR A 469 22.90 19.55 14.55
C THR A 469 24.03 19.90 13.59
N SER A 470 25.28 19.88 14.05
CA SER A 470 26.46 20.21 13.25
C SER A 470 27.73 19.57 13.82
N LEU A 471 28.78 19.41 13.00
CA LEU A 471 30.09 18.92 13.48
C LEU A 471 30.64 19.74 14.65
N GLU A 472 30.34 21.03 14.76
CA GLU A 472 30.80 21.89 15.86
C GLU A 472 30.05 21.59 17.16
N THR A 473 28.76 21.26 17.07
CA THR A 473 27.85 21.02 18.19
C THR A 473 27.63 19.54 18.49
N SER A 474 28.22 18.64 17.71
CA SER A 474 28.27 17.22 18.00
C SER A 474 29.50 16.86 18.83
N CYS A 475 29.38 15.82 19.64
CA CYS A 475 30.45 15.42 20.55
C CYS A 475 31.64 14.76 19.84
N ALA A 476 32.85 15.06 20.30
CA ALA A 476 34.07 14.43 19.82
C ALA A 476 34.09 12.92 20.14
N SER A 477 34.76 12.16 19.27
CA SER A 477 34.87 10.70 19.32
C SER A 477 35.05 10.12 20.74
N GLY A 478 34.22 9.11 21.05
CA GLY A 478 34.13 8.48 22.38
C GLY A 478 33.26 9.23 23.39
N GLN A 479 32.44 10.17 22.94
CA GLN A 479 31.50 10.93 23.78
C GLN A 479 30.11 10.94 23.16
N LEU A 480 29.08 10.97 24.00
CA LEU A 480 27.68 11.08 23.60
C LEU A 480 27.10 12.41 24.08
N CYS A 481 26.23 13.02 23.29
CA CYS A 481 25.46 14.17 23.73
C CYS A 481 24.36 13.73 24.69
N ILE A 482 24.49 14.08 25.97
CA ILE A 482 23.50 13.71 26.99
C ILE A 482 22.79 14.98 27.50
N GLY A 483 21.53 15.13 27.11
CA GLY A 483 20.61 16.21 27.50
C GLY A 483 19.32 15.67 28.15
N ALA A 484 18.57 16.54 28.81
CA ALA A 484 17.44 16.17 29.66
C ALA A 484 16.06 16.65 29.18
N ASP A 485 15.95 17.21 27.98
CA ASP A 485 14.69 17.76 27.48
C ASP A 485 14.25 17.11 26.17
N LEU A 486 13.12 16.40 26.22
CA LEU A 486 12.45 15.74 25.10
C LEU A 486 11.54 16.69 24.29
N GLY A 487 11.68 18.02 24.45
CA GLY A 487 10.71 18.99 23.90
C GLY A 487 11.27 20.28 23.29
N ALA A 488 12.59 20.40 23.12
CA ALA A 488 13.29 21.54 22.50
C ALA A 488 14.51 20.99 21.73
N PRO A 489 15.17 21.73 20.81
CA PRO A 489 16.39 21.23 20.17
C PRO A 489 17.34 20.72 21.25
N LEU A 490 17.78 19.47 21.08
CA LEU A 490 18.40 18.61 22.10
C LEU A 490 19.62 19.28 22.76
N SER A 491 19.43 20.24 23.67
CA SER A 491 20.56 20.87 24.33
C SER A 491 21.09 19.92 25.39
N GLY A 492 22.22 19.29 25.10
CA GLY A 492 22.92 18.35 25.95
C GLY A 492 24.29 18.84 26.39
N THR A 493 25.02 17.95 27.05
CA THR A 493 26.45 18.13 27.32
C THR A 493 27.20 16.89 26.89
N CYS A 494 28.35 17.06 26.25
CA CYS A 494 29.17 15.92 25.84
C CYS A 494 29.71 15.17 27.03
N ARG A 495 29.47 13.86 27.07
CA ARG A 495 29.90 12.97 28.15
C ARG A 495 30.58 11.75 27.58
N VAL A 496 31.70 11.38 28.20
CA VAL A 496 32.40 10.13 27.91
C VAL A 496 31.50 8.97 28.35
N LEU A 497 31.23 8.05 27.44
CA LEU A 497 30.55 6.81 27.75
C LEU A 497 31.48 5.93 28.60
N CYS A 498 30.91 5.22 29.56
CA CYS A 498 31.65 4.26 30.36
C CYS A 498 30.83 2.98 30.52
N GLN A 499 31.50 1.84 30.41
CA GLN A 499 30.91 0.54 30.71
C GLN A 499 30.72 0.46 32.23
N VAL A 500 29.46 0.35 32.67
CA VAL A 500 29.10 0.39 34.10
C VAL A 500 29.79 -0.73 34.87
N ASP A 501 29.95 -1.89 34.23
CA ASP A 501 30.51 -3.10 34.84
C ASP A 501 32.01 -3.30 34.57
N ALA A 502 32.67 -2.34 33.91
CA ALA A 502 34.10 -2.43 33.67
C ALA A 502 34.89 -2.37 34.99
N ALA A 503 35.77 -3.35 35.17
CA ALA A 503 36.66 -3.43 36.32
C ALA A 503 37.56 -2.18 36.40
N PRO A 504 37.89 -1.66 37.60
CA PRO A 504 38.76 -0.49 37.71
C PRO A 504 40.08 -0.69 36.96
N GLY A 505 40.33 0.17 35.96
CA GLY A 505 41.54 0.11 35.13
C GLY A 505 41.43 -0.75 33.86
N SER A 506 40.32 -1.44 33.64
CA SER A 506 39.99 -1.98 32.31
C SER A 506 39.55 -0.83 31.40
N PRO A 507 39.71 -0.96 30.07
CA PRO A 507 39.23 0.08 29.19
C PRO A 507 37.68 0.08 29.21
N GLY A 508 37.07 1.27 29.05
CA GLY A 508 35.66 1.52 29.38
C GLY A 508 35.36 1.82 30.86
N ALA A 509 36.28 1.58 31.80
CA ALA A 509 36.03 1.83 33.22
C ALA A 509 35.84 3.31 33.54
N ALA A 510 34.74 3.65 34.22
CA ALA A 510 34.54 4.97 34.77
C ALA A 510 35.70 5.34 35.70
N SER A 511 36.19 6.59 35.62
CA SER A 511 37.26 7.04 36.51
C SER A 511 36.91 6.75 37.98
N ALA A 512 37.89 6.31 38.78
CA ALA A 512 37.67 5.85 40.16
C ALA A 512 36.93 6.85 41.08
N LYS A 513 36.84 8.13 40.67
CA LYS A 513 36.09 9.18 41.35
C LYS A 513 34.57 9.07 41.11
N SER A 514 34.14 8.60 39.94
CA SER A 514 32.73 8.41 39.56
C SER A 514 32.13 7.12 40.12
N GLN A 515 32.91 6.04 40.24
CA GLN A 515 32.42 4.75 40.75
C GLN A 515 32.02 4.80 42.23
N LYS A 516 32.75 5.54 43.08
CA LYS A 516 32.46 5.63 44.53
C LYS A 516 31.06 6.17 44.87
N THR A 517 30.50 7.02 44.02
CA THR A 517 29.16 7.60 44.21
C THR A 517 28.03 6.63 43.85
N ASN A 518 28.25 5.67 42.94
CA ASN A 518 27.22 4.72 42.53
C ASN A 518 27.14 3.50 43.45
N THR A 519 28.28 2.94 43.88
CA THR A 519 28.31 1.78 44.79
C THR A 519 27.69 2.09 46.15
N SER A 520 27.95 3.29 46.69
CA SER A 520 27.37 3.74 47.97
C SER A 520 25.85 3.99 47.92
N LYS A 521 25.27 4.20 46.74
CA LYS A 521 23.81 4.39 46.57
C LYS A 521 23.10 3.04 46.38
N ALA A 522 23.71 2.10 45.65
CA ALA A 522 23.19 0.74 45.49
C ALA A 522 23.25 -0.07 46.79
N GLU A 523 24.33 0.03 47.57
CA GLU A 523 24.43 -0.62 48.89
C GLU A 523 23.40 -0.06 49.90
N ASN A 524 23.08 1.23 49.83
CA ASN A 524 22.05 1.84 50.69
C ASN A 524 20.61 1.44 50.27
N ALA A 525 20.36 1.16 48.99
CA ALA A 525 19.08 0.65 48.53
C ALA A 525 18.87 -0.82 48.95
N ALA A 526 19.92 -1.65 48.89
CA ALA A 526 19.87 -3.05 49.32
C ALA A 526 19.79 -3.23 50.85
N LEU A 527 20.28 -2.25 51.63
CA LEU A 527 20.25 -2.29 53.11
C LEU A 527 19.02 -1.61 53.75
N GLY A 528 18.17 -0.95 52.96
CA GLY A 528 16.96 -0.27 53.44
C GLY A 528 15.79 -1.19 53.84
N GLY A 529 15.87 -2.49 53.56
CA GLY A 529 14.78 -3.46 53.77
C GLY A 529 14.84 -4.29 55.07
N ARG A 530 15.67 -3.92 56.06
CA ARG A 530 15.63 -4.56 57.40
C ARG A 530 14.91 -3.67 58.40
N GLU A 531 13.60 -3.83 58.47
CA GLU A 531 12.77 -3.32 59.54
C GLU A 531 13.25 -3.84 60.91
N LYS A 532 13.40 -2.91 61.86
CA LYS A 532 13.33 -3.22 63.29
C LYS A 532 11.86 -3.19 63.73
N LYS A 533 11.19 -4.33 63.70
CA LYS A 533 10.40 -4.88 64.82
C LYS A 533 9.72 -6.19 64.46
#